data_AF-A0A2V2PQB3-F1
#
_entry.id   AF-A0A2V2PQB3-F1
#
_cell.length_a   1.000
_cell.length_b   1.000
_cell.length_c   1.000
_cell.angle_alpha   90.00
_cell.angle_beta   90.00
_cell.angle_gamma   90.00
#
_symmetry.space_group_name_H-M   'P 1'
#
loop_
_entity.id
_entity.type
_entity.pdbx_description
1 polymer ?
#
loop_
_entity_poly.entity_id
_entity_poly.type
_entity_poly.pdbx_seq_one_letter_code
_entity_poly.pdbx_strand_id
1 'polypeptide(L)' 'DCRAAGVAVGCFRPPSVPDGISRLRLTARADLTEEQITAAVATIASTAPREAVAPLG' A
#
# COMPACT_ATOMS: atom_id res chain seq x y z
N ASP A 1 6.29 -9.76 0.73
CA ASP A 1 5.88 -8.34 0.78
C ASP A 1 5.35 -7.93 -0.61
N CYS A 2 4.80 -6.72 -0.78
CA CYS A 2 4.23 -6.31 -2.08
C CYS A 2 5.25 -6.42 -3.23
N ARG A 3 6.53 -6.06 -2.99
CA ARG A 3 7.56 -6.05 -4.03
C ARG A 3 7.89 -7.46 -4.53
N ALA A 4 8.05 -8.42 -3.61
CA ALA A 4 8.27 -9.82 -3.97
C ALA A 4 7.07 -10.43 -4.72
N ALA A 5 5.86 -9.91 -4.49
CA ALA A 5 4.64 -10.28 -5.19
C ALA A 5 4.39 -9.48 -6.50
N GLY A 6 5.37 -8.67 -6.95
CA GLY A 6 5.31 -7.95 -8.22
C GLY A 6 4.66 -6.56 -8.17
N VAL A 7 4.30 -6.04 -6.99
CA VAL A 7 3.68 -4.73 -6.83
C VAL A 7 4.67 -3.75 -6.18
N ALA A 8 5.09 -2.75 -6.94
CA ALA A 8 5.93 -1.67 -6.42
C ALA A 8 5.09 -0.59 -5.71
N VAL A 9 5.43 -0.28 -4.47
CA VAL A 9 4.78 0.76 -3.65
C VAL A 9 5.82 1.68 -3.04
N GLY A 10 5.43 2.93 -2.78
CA GLY A 10 6.19 3.80 -1.89
C GLY A 10 5.89 3.46 -0.42
N CYS A 11 6.84 3.73 0.47
CA CYS A 11 6.65 3.58 1.91
C CYS A 11 7.09 4.87 2.61
N PHE A 12 6.19 5.49 3.35
CA PHE A 12 6.53 6.56 4.28
C PHE A 12 6.74 5.99 5.67
N ARG A 13 7.79 6.44 6.34
CA ARG A 13 8.19 5.99 7.67
C ARG A 13 8.74 7.18 8.46
N PRO A 14 8.75 7.13 9.81
CA PRO A 14 9.42 8.14 10.61
C PRO A 14 10.89 8.27 10.18
N PRO A 15 11.43 9.50 10.10
CA PRO A 15 10.88 10.78 10.56
C PRO A 15 9.96 11.50 9.55
N SER A 16 9.73 10.95 8.35
CA SER A 16 8.97 11.62 7.28
C SER A 16 7.45 11.65 7.51
N VAL A 17 6.95 11.00 8.56
CA VAL A 17 5.54 11.01 8.99
C VAL A 17 5.49 11.50 10.45
N PRO A 18 4.94 12.70 10.72
CA PRO A 18 4.98 13.30 12.06
C PRO A 18 4.25 12.51 13.15
N ASP A 19 3.22 11.73 12.77
CA ASP A 19 2.44 10.89 13.68
C ASP A 19 3.12 9.56 14.05
N GLY A 20 4.30 9.27 13.48
CA GLY A 20 5.02 8.03 13.76
C GLY A 20 4.50 6.79 13.00
N ILE A 21 3.38 6.89 12.28
CA ILE A 21 2.70 5.74 11.68
C ILE A 21 3.21 5.51 10.25
N SER A 22 3.90 4.39 10.06
CA SER A 22 4.33 3.97 8.72
C SER A 22 3.14 3.64 7.82
N ARG A 23 3.18 4.07 6.56
CA ARG A 23 2.08 3.90 5.61
C ARG A 23 2.58 3.70 4.19
N LEU A 24 1.84 2.91 3.41
CA LEU A 24 2.10 2.73 1.98
C LEU A 24 1.62 3.96 1.20
N ARG A 25 2.37 4.36 0.18
CA ARG A 25 1.98 5.37 -0.80
C ARG A 25 1.69 4.67 -2.12
N LEU A 26 0.42 4.69 -2.51
CA LEU A 26 -0.04 4.20 -3.81
C LEU A 26 -0.14 5.38 -4.78
N THR A 27 0.37 5.20 -5.99
CA THR A 27 0.32 6.23 -7.05
C THR A 27 -0.60 5.74 -8.15
N ALA A 28 -1.76 6.37 -8.27
CA ALA A 28 -2.69 6.09 -9.36
C ALA A 28 -2.13 6.62 -10.68
N ARG A 29 -2.39 5.89 -11.77
CA ARG A 29 -2.04 6.30 -13.13
C ARG A 29 -3.22 6.01 -14.05
N ALA A 30 -3.44 6.87 -15.04
CA ALA A 30 -4.57 6.76 -15.96
C ALA A 30 -4.45 5.59 -16.95
N ASP A 31 -3.26 5.02 -17.11
CA ASP A 31 -2.97 3.88 -17.99
C ASP A 31 -3.15 2.52 -17.30
N LEU A 32 -3.60 2.48 -16.04
CA LEU A 32 -3.85 1.24 -15.33
C LEU A 32 -5.21 0.65 -15.73
N THR A 33 -5.20 -0.63 -16.11
CA THR A 33 -6.44 -1.37 -16.37
C THR A 33 -7.12 -1.79 -15.08
N GLU A 34 -8.42 -2.12 -15.16
CA GLU A 34 -9.19 -2.62 -14.03
C GLU A 34 -8.59 -3.91 -13.44
N GLU A 35 -8.08 -4.80 -14.30
CA GLU A 35 -7.44 -6.04 -13.89
C GLU A 35 -6.14 -5.77 -13.13
N GLN A 36 -5.34 -4.81 -13.60
CA GLN A 36 -4.11 -4.41 -12.91
C GLN A 36 -4.40 -3.83 -11.53
N ILE A 37 -5.43 -3.00 -11.42
CA ILE A 37 -5.87 -2.42 -10.14
C ILE A 37 -6.35 -3.54 -9.21
N THR A 38 -7.19 -4.44 -9.69
CA THR A 38 -7.74 -5.56 -8.92
C THR A 38 -6.64 -6.47 -8.39
N ALA A 39 -5.68 -6.84 -9.24
CA ALA A 39 -4.54 -7.66 -8.84
C ALA A 39 -3.64 -6.94 -7.81
N ALA A 40 -3.41 -5.64 -7.99
CA ALA A 40 -2.62 -4.83 -7.05
C ALA A 40 -3.30 -4.75 -5.68
N VAL A 41 -4.61 -4.48 -5.63
CA VAL A 41 -5.38 -4.42 -4.39
C VAL A 41 -5.36 -5.76 -3.66
N ALA A 42 -5.61 -6.87 -4.36
CA ALA A 42 -5.57 -8.21 -3.77
C ALA A 42 -4.18 -8.53 -3.18
N THR A 43 -3.11 -8.17 -3.90
CA THR A 43 -1.73 -8.35 -3.43
C THR A 43 -1.44 -7.51 -2.20
N ILE A 44 -1.86 -6.24 -2.18
CA ILE A 44 -1.66 -5.35 -1.02
C ILE A 44 -2.43 -5.89 0.19
N ALA A 45 -3.71 -6.26 0.03
CA ALA A 45 -4.53 -6.77 1.11
C ALA A 45 -3.99 -8.09 1.70
N SER A 46 -3.55 -9.02 0.84
CA SER A 46 -2.98 -10.30 1.27
C SER A 46 -1.61 -10.18 1.93
N THR A 47 -0.87 -9.10 1.67
CA THR A 47 0.46 -8.84 2.26
C THR A 47 0.42 -7.80 3.39
N ALA A 48 -0.75 -7.26 3.71
CA ALA A 48 -0.91 -6.29 4.78
C ALA A 48 -0.63 -6.92 6.16
N PRO A 49 -0.04 -6.18 7.10
CA PRO A 49 0.06 -6.61 8.49
C PRO A 49 -1.32 -6.89 9.08
N ARG A 50 -1.42 -7.87 9.99
CA ARG A 50 -2.70 -8.26 10.60
C ARG A 50 -3.30 -7.14 11.45
N GLU A 51 -2.46 -6.31 12.07
CA GLU A 51 -2.88 -5.13 12.85
C GLU A 51 -3.10 -3.86 12.00
N ALA A 52 -3.02 -3.93 10.67
CA ALA A 52 -3.24 -2.77 9.80
C ALA A 52 -4.73 -2.40 9.70
N VAL A 53 -5.33 -2.01 10.82
CA VAL A 53 -6.62 -1.31 10.88
C VAL A 53 -6.30 0.12 11.26
N ALA A 54 -6.51 1.06 10.34
CA ALA A 54 -6.39 2.47 10.68
C ALA A 54 -7.47 2.83 11.72
N PRO A 55 -7.18 3.70 12.70
CA PRO A 55 -8.24 4.34 13.46
C PRO A 55 -9.12 5.12 12.47
N LEU A 56 -10.41 4.83 12.46
CA LEU A 56 -11.40 5.70 11.82
C LEU A 56 -11.50 6.94 12.71
N GLY A 57 -10.66 7.93 12.41
CA GLY A 57 -10.79 9.30 12.91
C GLY A 57 -11.68 10.11 11.97
#